data_AF-A0A011NEL9-F1
#
_entry.id   AF-A0A011NEL9-F1
#
_cell.length_a   1.000
_cell.length_b   1.000
_cell.length_c   1.000
_cell.angle_alpha   90.00
_cell.angle_beta   90.00
_cell.angle_gamma   90.00
#
_symmetry.space_group_name_H-M   'P 1'
#
loop_
_entity.id
_entity.type
_entity.pdbx_description
1 polymer ?
#
loop_
_entity_poly.entity_id
_entity_poly.type
_entity_poly.pdbx_seq_one_letter_code
_entity_poly.pdbx_strand_id
1 'polypeptide(L)'
;MEKVGKYELVREIGRGATSTVYLGSDPFTRREVAIKIAFPGILKDPRRGKLYTHLFLNEAALIGKMSHPHIVQTYDAVVDDQLCYIVMEHVPGGTLEAVCSPDRLLSIERVVEIIFKCTRALDFAFRMGITHRDIKPANILFVNTDPTQGDIKISDFGAAIIGSPDRTLVLGIGSPAYMSPEQVKDRALDHQTDIYSLGVVMYQLLTGQLPFQARNSYDLVYQIINAEPRRPSSLRSEIPAALDAIVARAMSKQLDVRYTSWSEFGHDLTLAFRGRRLSVPAERMADFEKFERLRSFGFFTEFSEAEIWEVVRFSKWSRVAPGTVIISDGEVGDCFYFLAEGELKVLKNGMLLDLLTSGECFGEMAVIGKPNSLRGADVVALTDAKLMMIAGTALQESSATCRMHFYQSFLAVLSDRLASANVRLVSF
;
A
#
# COMPACT_ATOMS: atom_id res chain seq x y z
N MET A 1 23.97 11.16 25.66
CA MET A 1 22.94 10.65 24.73
C MET A 1 22.69 9.20 25.08
N GLU A 2 21.44 8.86 25.32
CA GLU A 2 21.02 7.48 25.59
C GLU A 2 21.10 6.69 24.27
N LYS A 3 21.58 5.44 24.32
CA LYS A 3 21.77 4.59 23.14
C LYS A 3 21.16 3.22 23.38
N VAL A 4 20.73 2.59 22.29
CA VAL A 4 20.32 1.18 22.28
C VAL A 4 21.03 0.46 21.14
N GLY A 5 21.85 -0.53 21.48
CA GLY A 5 22.80 -1.12 20.53
C GLY A 5 23.67 -0.05 19.87
N LYS A 6 23.67 -0.02 18.54
CA LYS A 6 24.38 1.01 17.74
C LYS A 6 23.61 2.32 17.56
N TYR A 7 22.34 2.38 17.94
CA TYR A 7 21.44 3.48 17.61
C TYR A 7 21.41 4.55 18.69
N GLU A 8 21.36 5.80 18.27
CA GLU A 8 21.22 6.95 19.17
C GLU A 8 19.74 7.29 19.37
N LEU A 9 19.28 7.36 20.62
CA LEU A 9 17.92 7.75 20.94
C LEU A 9 17.80 9.28 20.93
N VAL A 10 16.91 9.81 20.10
CA VAL A 10 16.69 11.25 19.93
C VAL A 10 15.56 11.73 20.84
N ARG A 11 14.37 11.15 20.70
CA ARG A 11 13.19 11.49 21.51
C ARG A 11 12.14 10.39 21.47
N GLU A 12 11.29 10.32 22.49
CA GLU A 12 10.10 9.46 22.48
C GLU A 12 9.11 9.95 21.41
N ILE A 13 8.55 9.04 20.62
CA ILE A 13 7.53 9.33 19.59
C ILE A 13 6.22 8.58 19.80
N GLY A 14 6.21 7.58 20.68
CA GLY A 14 5.01 6.88 21.08
C GLY A 14 5.25 5.99 22.28
N ARG A 15 4.20 5.72 23.06
CA ARG A 15 4.25 4.80 24.19
C ARG A 15 3.02 3.93 24.20
N GLY A 16 3.25 2.63 24.03
CA GLY A 16 2.21 1.61 24.11
C GLY A 16 2.16 0.99 25.51
N ALA A 17 1.33 -0.04 25.64
CA ALA A 17 1.17 -0.77 26.89
C ALA A 17 2.36 -1.69 27.22
N THR A 18 3.10 -2.14 26.21
CA THR A 18 4.19 -3.12 26.36
C THR A 18 5.55 -2.60 25.88
N SER A 19 5.60 -1.41 25.29
CA SER A 19 6.81 -0.86 24.67
C SER A 19 6.76 0.66 24.56
N THR A 20 7.93 1.29 24.50
CA THR A 20 8.10 2.69 24.09
C THR A 20 8.75 2.74 22.70
N VAL A 21 8.29 3.65 21.85
CA VAL A 21 8.86 3.91 20.52
C VAL A 21 9.62 5.23 20.57
N TYR A 22 10.88 5.20 20.15
CA TYR A 22 11.76 6.35 20.07
C TYR A 22 12.07 6.67 18.61
N LEU A 23 12.14 7.96 18.27
CA LEU A 23 12.92 8.42 17.13
C LEU A 23 14.39 8.22 17.48
N GLY A 24 15.12 7.58 16.61
CA GLY A 24 16.55 7.38 16.73
C GLY A 24 17.30 7.68 15.44
N SER A 25 18.61 7.61 15.52
CA SER A 25 19.53 7.78 14.39
C SER A 25 20.43 6.55 14.29
N ASP A 26 20.54 5.97 13.08
CA ASP A 26 21.60 5.02 12.75
C ASP A 26 22.86 5.84 12.38
N PRO A 27 23.93 5.82 13.21
CA PRO A 27 25.11 6.64 12.97
C PRO A 27 25.92 6.20 11.75
N PHE A 28 25.76 4.95 11.29
CA PHE A 28 26.46 4.42 10.13
C PHE A 28 25.78 4.87 8.83
N THR A 29 24.47 4.69 8.72
CA THR A 29 23.72 5.10 7.51
C THR A 29 23.28 6.57 7.54
N ARG A 30 23.46 7.27 8.68
CA ARG A 30 22.97 8.63 8.94
C ARG A 30 21.48 8.80 8.67
N ARG A 31 20.70 7.79 9.06
CA ARG A 31 19.27 7.72 8.77
C ARG A 31 18.46 7.81 10.06
N GLU A 32 17.35 8.55 10.02
CA GLU A 32 16.32 8.48 11.05
C GLU A 32 15.59 7.14 11.02
N VAL A 33 15.42 6.55 12.20
CA VAL A 33 14.75 5.26 12.42
C VAL A 33 13.76 5.37 13.58
N ALA A 34 12.72 4.55 13.57
CA ALA A 34 11.87 4.35 14.74
C ALA A 34 12.35 3.10 15.49
N ILE A 35 12.50 3.19 16.80
CA ILE A 35 13.04 2.12 17.64
C ILE A 35 12.03 1.78 18.73
N LYS A 36 11.38 0.63 18.60
CA LYS A 36 10.40 0.12 19.57
C LYS A 36 11.11 -0.76 20.58
N ILE A 37 11.14 -0.35 21.83
CA ILE A 37 11.81 -1.02 22.94
C ILE A 37 10.76 -1.58 23.89
N ALA A 38 10.79 -2.89 24.15
CA ALA A 38 9.88 -3.56 25.07
C ALA A 38 10.18 -3.18 26.54
N PHE A 39 9.15 -3.19 27.39
CA PHE A 39 9.35 -2.93 28.82
C PHE A 39 10.10 -4.07 29.52
N PRO A 40 11.14 -3.80 30.33
CA PRO A 40 11.94 -4.83 31.00
C PRO A 40 11.14 -5.80 31.88
N GLY A 41 9.99 -5.36 32.42
CA GLY A 41 9.14 -6.18 33.28
C GLY A 41 8.49 -7.37 32.57
N ILE A 42 8.27 -7.29 31.25
CA ILE A 42 7.66 -8.36 30.45
C ILE A 42 8.63 -9.53 30.28
N LEU A 43 9.93 -9.25 30.19
CA LEU A 43 10.98 -10.24 29.98
C LEU A 43 11.33 -11.03 31.25
N LYS A 44 11.01 -10.49 32.44
CA LYS A 44 11.35 -11.10 33.75
C LYS A 44 10.41 -12.23 34.18
N ASP A 45 9.26 -12.41 33.51
CA ASP A 45 8.37 -13.54 33.78
C ASP A 45 8.94 -14.81 33.12
N PRO A 46 9.30 -15.88 33.85
CA PRO A 46 9.97 -17.04 33.28
C PRO A 46 9.15 -17.82 32.23
N ARG A 47 7.81 -17.76 32.30
CA ARG A 47 6.90 -18.41 31.34
C ARG A 47 6.57 -17.49 30.18
N ARG A 48 6.22 -16.23 30.48
CA ARG A 48 5.87 -15.25 29.44
C ARG A 48 7.10 -14.77 28.69
N GLY A 49 8.22 -14.51 29.35
CA GLY A 49 9.46 -14.03 28.77
C GLY A 49 10.02 -14.96 27.69
N LYS A 50 10.17 -16.27 27.97
CA LYS A 50 10.65 -17.24 26.96
C LYS A 50 9.73 -17.37 25.75
N LEU A 51 8.41 -17.38 25.99
CA LEU A 51 7.42 -17.39 24.92
C LEU A 51 7.51 -16.10 24.10
N TYR A 52 7.61 -14.94 24.77
CA TYR A 52 7.74 -13.63 24.14
C TYR A 52 9.01 -13.54 23.29
N THR A 53 10.17 -13.96 23.81
CA THR A 53 11.46 -13.99 23.11
C THR A 53 11.40 -14.84 21.83
N HIS A 54 10.86 -16.06 21.90
CA HIS A 54 10.74 -16.94 20.72
C HIS A 54 9.79 -16.40 19.65
N LEU A 55 8.66 -15.85 20.08
CA LEU A 55 7.67 -15.24 19.21
C LEU A 55 8.24 -14.01 18.50
N PHE A 56 8.94 -13.15 19.25
CA PHE A 56 9.57 -11.94 18.74
C PHE A 56 10.72 -12.20 17.75
N LEU A 57 11.50 -13.27 17.96
CA LEU A 57 12.55 -13.70 17.02
C LEU A 57 11.97 -14.19 15.68
N ASN A 58 10.91 -15.00 15.72
CA ASN A 58 10.23 -15.46 14.51
C ASN A 58 9.57 -14.30 13.75
N GLU A 59 9.04 -13.31 14.48
CA GLU A 59 8.46 -12.10 13.91
C GLU A 59 9.50 -11.24 13.18
N ALA A 60 10.60 -10.95 13.85
CA ALA A 60 11.70 -10.18 13.28
C ALA A 60 12.20 -10.82 11.98
N ALA A 61 12.32 -12.16 11.96
CA ALA A 61 12.76 -12.90 10.79
C ALA A 61 11.74 -12.88 9.63
N LEU A 62 10.43 -12.87 9.91
CA LEU A 62 9.38 -12.82 8.91
C LEU A 62 9.14 -11.39 8.39
N ILE A 63 9.05 -10.41 9.28
CA ILE A 63 8.84 -9.00 8.93
C ILE A 63 10.07 -8.41 8.25
N GLY A 64 11.29 -8.81 8.64
CA GLY A 64 12.52 -8.35 7.99
C GLY A 64 12.60 -8.69 6.50
N LYS A 65 11.85 -9.70 6.03
CA LYS A 65 11.75 -10.07 4.61
C LYS A 65 10.61 -9.37 3.87
N MET A 66 9.70 -8.71 4.59
CA MET A 66 8.61 -7.96 3.98
C MET A 66 9.17 -6.66 3.41
N SER A 67 9.03 -6.48 2.11
CA SER A 67 9.29 -5.21 1.43
C SER A 67 8.06 -4.86 0.61
N HIS A 68 7.30 -3.88 1.09
CA HIS A 68 6.08 -3.41 0.44
C HIS A 68 5.93 -1.90 0.67
N PRO A 69 5.53 -1.10 -0.35
CA PRO A 69 5.46 0.35 -0.25
C PRO A 69 4.55 0.84 0.88
N HIS A 70 3.46 0.12 1.14
CA HIS A 70 2.48 0.45 2.19
C HIS A 70 2.67 -0.32 3.51
N ILE A 71 3.85 -0.89 3.75
CA ILE A 71 4.20 -1.52 5.03
C ILE A 71 5.47 -0.82 5.56
N VAL A 72 5.51 -0.60 6.87
CA VAL A 72 6.71 -0.07 7.55
C VAL A 72 7.82 -1.12 7.47
N GLN A 73 8.95 -0.76 6.87
CA GLN A 73 10.08 -1.67 6.76
C GLN A 73 10.74 -1.88 8.12
N THR A 74 11.02 -3.13 8.48
CA THR A 74 11.90 -3.45 9.61
C THR A 74 13.34 -3.58 9.12
N TYR A 75 14.28 -2.94 9.82
CA TYR A 75 15.71 -2.96 9.50
C TYR A 75 16.51 -3.92 10.37
N ASP A 76 16.19 -3.95 11.66
CA ASP A 76 16.95 -4.72 12.63
C ASP A 76 16.03 -5.10 13.80
N ALA A 77 16.37 -6.17 14.49
CA ALA A 77 15.70 -6.57 15.72
C ALA A 77 16.68 -7.31 16.61
N VAL A 78 16.68 -6.94 17.88
CA VAL A 78 17.48 -7.60 18.91
C VAL A 78 16.56 -8.12 19.98
N VAL A 79 16.80 -9.37 20.35
CA VAL A 79 16.05 -10.08 21.38
C VAL A 79 17.06 -10.68 22.34
N ASP A 80 17.08 -10.15 23.56
CA ASP A 80 17.92 -10.59 24.66
C ASP A 80 17.06 -10.68 25.94
N ASP A 81 17.53 -11.43 26.93
CA ASP A 81 16.85 -11.69 28.20
C ASP A 81 16.58 -10.39 28.99
N GLN A 82 17.36 -9.34 28.74
CA GLN A 82 17.25 -8.05 29.42
C GLN A 82 16.70 -6.93 28.55
N LEU A 83 16.73 -7.09 27.22
CA LEU A 83 16.45 -6.01 26.29
C LEU A 83 15.95 -6.56 24.96
N CYS A 84 14.76 -6.14 24.56
CA CYS A 84 14.20 -6.44 23.24
C CYS A 84 13.86 -5.13 22.53
N TYR A 85 14.37 -4.95 21.31
CA TYR A 85 14.02 -3.80 20.48
C TYR A 85 13.93 -4.14 19.00
N ILE A 86 13.06 -3.42 18.29
CA ILE A 86 12.92 -3.48 16.83
C ILE A 86 13.22 -2.11 16.26
N VAL A 87 14.03 -2.09 15.21
CA VAL A 87 14.39 -0.90 14.46
C VAL A 87 13.65 -0.94 13.14
N MET A 88 12.92 0.13 12.86
CA MET A 88 12.04 0.22 11.70
C MET A 88 12.15 1.57 11.01
N GLU A 89 11.56 1.65 9.83
CA GLU A 89 11.36 2.89 9.09
C GLU A 89 10.67 3.96 9.96
N HIS A 90 11.30 5.13 10.07
CA HIS A 90 10.64 6.30 10.62
C HIS A 90 9.67 6.88 9.58
N VAL A 91 8.38 6.91 9.91
CA VAL A 91 7.33 7.49 9.06
C VAL A 91 6.78 8.75 9.75
N PRO A 92 7.06 9.96 9.24
CA PRO A 92 6.88 11.19 10.01
C PRO A 92 5.47 11.79 9.98
N GLY A 93 4.57 11.32 9.10
CA GLY A 93 3.26 11.96 8.85
C GLY A 93 2.18 11.73 9.92
N GLY A 94 2.49 10.99 10.99
CA GLY A 94 1.53 10.67 12.05
C GLY A 94 0.57 9.54 11.68
N THR A 95 -0.47 9.32 12.49
CA THR A 95 -1.40 8.18 12.36
C THR A 95 -2.74 8.62 11.75
N LEU A 96 -3.55 7.66 11.27
CA LEU A 96 -4.92 7.91 10.84
C LEU A 96 -5.85 8.37 11.99
N GLU A 97 -5.43 8.28 13.25
CA GLU A 97 -6.23 8.77 14.39
C GLU A 97 -6.54 10.27 14.26
N ALA A 98 -5.64 11.03 13.64
CA ALA A 98 -5.80 12.46 13.42
C ALA A 98 -7.02 12.84 12.57
N VAL A 99 -7.58 11.89 11.82
CA VAL A 99 -8.73 12.08 10.90
C VAL A 99 -9.95 11.23 11.27
N CYS A 100 -9.96 10.66 12.48
CA CYS A 100 -11.04 9.78 12.96
C CYS A 100 -12.15 10.52 13.72
N SER A 101 -12.17 11.86 13.70
CA SER A 101 -13.19 12.69 14.34
C SER A 101 -14.09 13.39 13.31
N PRO A 102 -15.36 13.67 13.64
CA PRO A 102 -16.31 14.26 12.69
C PRO A 102 -15.87 15.62 12.10
N ASP A 103 -15.06 16.38 12.84
CA ASP A 103 -14.51 17.68 12.44
C ASP A 103 -13.27 17.59 11.54
N ARG A 104 -12.70 16.39 11.36
CA ARG A 104 -11.45 16.16 10.62
C ARG A 104 -11.56 15.10 9.54
N LEU A 105 -12.78 14.81 9.09
CA LEU A 105 -13.03 13.76 8.11
C LEU A 105 -12.36 14.06 6.78
N LEU A 106 -11.80 13.01 6.18
CA LEU A 106 -11.30 13.04 4.82
C LEU A 106 -12.46 13.02 3.81
N SER A 107 -12.14 13.35 2.56
CA SER A 107 -13.04 13.05 1.45
C SER A 107 -13.25 11.55 1.35
N ILE A 108 -14.46 11.15 0.96
CA ILE A 108 -14.79 9.73 0.80
C ILE A 108 -13.84 9.06 -0.22
N GLU A 109 -13.44 9.78 -1.28
CA GLU A 109 -12.44 9.33 -2.26
C GLU A 109 -11.12 8.96 -1.60
N ARG A 110 -10.64 9.82 -0.69
CA ARG A 110 -9.39 9.61 0.02
C ARG A 110 -9.48 8.44 0.98
N VAL A 111 -10.63 8.28 1.67
CA VAL A 111 -10.87 7.12 2.53
C VAL A 111 -10.82 5.83 1.71
N VAL A 112 -11.52 5.78 0.57
CA VAL A 112 -11.51 4.59 -0.32
C VAL A 112 -10.10 4.28 -0.82
N GLU A 113 -9.32 5.30 -1.21
CA GLU A 113 -7.92 5.13 -1.62
C GLU A 113 -7.06 4.52 -0.50
N ILE A 114 -7.16 5.06 0.73
CA ILE A 114 -6.41 4.56 1.89
C ILE A 114 -6.78 3.11 2.19
N ILE A 115 -8.08 2.79 2.24
CA ILE A 115 -8.54 1.42 2.52
C ILE A 115 -8.11 0.46 1.40
N PHE A 116 -8.18 0.88 0.13
CA PHE A 116 -7.68 0.08 -0.98
C PHE A 116 -6.19 -0.25 -0.82
N LYS A 117 -5.35 0.75 -0.51
CA LYS A 117 -3.91 0.54 -0.24
C LYS A 117 -3.68 -0.41 0.94
N CYS A 118 -4.51 -0.32 1.99
CA CYS A 118 -4.49 -1.28 3.09
C CYS A 118 -4.83 -2.70 2.65
N THR A 119 -5.83 -2.90 1.78
CA THR A 119 -6.16 -4.24 1.26
C THR A 119 -4.96 -4.88 0.55
N ARG A 120 -4.21 -4.11 -0.25
CA ARG A 120 -3.02 -4.62 -0.96
C ARG A 120 -1.88 -4.99 -0.01
N ALA A 121 -1.64 -4.14 0.99
CA ALA A 121 -0.64 -4.40 2.03
C ALA A 121 -0.96 -5.66 2.83
N LEU A 122 -2.22 -5.81 3.24
CA LEU A 122 -2.66 -6.95 4.06
C LEU A 122 -2.77 -8.24 3.24
N ASP A 123 -3.07 -8.16 1.95
CA ASP A 123 -2.98 -9.30 1.03
C ASP A 123 -1.54 -9.79 0.87
N PHE A 124 -0.59 -8.87 0.71
CA PHE A 124 0.83 -9.19 0.69
C PHE A 124 1.27 -9.89 1.99
N ALA A 125 0.90 -9.35 3.15
CA ALA A 125 1.20 -9.96 4.45
C ALA A 125 0.57 -11.36 4.58
N PHE A 126 -0.69 -11.51 4.18
CA PHE A 126 -1.40 -12.80 4.22
C PHE A 126 -0.72 -13.86 3.34
N ARG A 127 -0.29 -13.50 2.13
CA ARG A 127 0.47 -14.40 1.24
C ARG A 127 1.82 -14.83 1.83
N MET A 128 2.38 -14.03 2.74
CA MET A 128 3.57 -14.38 3.53
C MET A 128 3.25 -15.18 4.79
N GLY A 129 1.99 -15.58 5.01
CA GLY A 129 1.54 -16.35 6.17
C GLY A 129 1.31 -15.50 7.42
N ILE A 130 1.16 -14.18 7.28
CA ILE A 130 1.05 -13.23 8.40
C ILE A 130 -0.37 -12.69 8.47
N THR A 131 -0.96 -12.74 9.66
CA THR A 131 -2.21 -12.05 10.02
C THR A 131 -1.88 -10.99 11.07
N HIS A 132 -2.26 -9.74 10.83
CA HIS A 132 -1.84 -8.60 11.66
C HIS A 132 -2.50 -8.58 13.05
N ARG A 133 -3.80 -8.88 13.15
CA ARG A 133 -4.60 -9.02 14.38
C ARG A 133 -4.80 -7.74 15.22
N ASP A 134 -4.29 -6.59 14.80
CA ASP A 134 -4.42 -5.31 15.52
C ASP A 134 -4.55 -4.14 14.53
N ILE A 135 -5.38 -4.31 13.51
CA ILE A 135 -5.66 -3.22 12.56
C ILE A 135 -6.51 -2.17 13.25
N LYS A 136 -5.98 -0.95 13.34
CA LYS A 136 -6.62 0.24 13.90
C LYS A 136 -5.95 1.51 13.37
N PRO A 137 -6.57 2.70 13.50
CA PRO A 137 -6.02 3.93 12.94
C PRO A 137 -4.62 4.29 13.50
N ALA A 138 -4.32 3.91 14.74
CA ALA A 138 -3.01 4.13 15.35
C ALA A 138 -1.85 3.37 14.67
N ASN A 139 -2.15 2.28 13.96
CA ASN A 139 -1.17 1.43 13.29
C ASN A 139 -1.13 1.67 11.77
N ILE A 140 -1.82 2.71 11.27
CA ILE A 140 -1.79 3.11 9.87
C ILE A 140 -1.28 4.56 9.83
N LEU A 141 -0.11 4.74 9.24
CA LEU A 141 0.66 5.97 9.27
C LEU A 141 0.54 6.71 7.94
N PHE A 142 0.46 8.04 7.98
CA PHE A 142 0.68 8.86 6.79
C PHE A 142 2.18 9.00 6.55
N VAL A 143 2.62 8.87 5.29
CA VAL A 143 4.03 9.10 4.93
C VAL A 143 4.38 10.58 5.05
N ASN A 144 3.46 11.47 4.69
CA ASN A 144 3.62 12.92 4.73
C ASN A 144 2.67 13.55 5.76
N THR A 145 2.95 14.79 6.18
CA THR A 145 2.16 15.50 7.19
C THR A 145 0.80 16.00 6.70
N ASP A 146 0.56 16.01 5.39
CA ASP A 146 -0.74 16.36 4.82
C ASP A 146 -1.61 15.10 4.67
N PRO A 147 -2.67 14.93 5.47
CA PRO A 147 -3.49 13.72 5.45
C PRO A 147 -4.40 13.64 4.21
N THR A 148 -4.57 14.75 3.48
CA THR A 148 -5.45 14.82 2.30
C THR A 148 -4.82 14.20 1.05
N GLN A 149 -3.50 13.98 1.06
CA GLN A 149 -2.73 13.46 -0.06
C GLN A 149 -1.56 12.59 0.42
N GLY A 150 -0.80 12.02 -0.52
CA GLY A 150 0.35 11.18 -0.20
C GLY A 150 -0.02 9.75 0.17
N ASP A 151 0.96 9.01 0.68
CA ASP A 151 0.85 7.58 0.85
C ASP A 151 0.65 7.18 2.32
N ILE A 152 0.28 5.91 2.54
CA ILE A 152 0.13 5.32 3.88
C ILE A 152 1.08 4.15 4.07
N LYS A 153 1.43 3.86 5.32
CA LYS A 153 2.16 2.65 5.71
C LYS A 153 1.52 2.02 6.94
N ILE A 154 1.29 0.70 6.88
CA ILE A 154 0.85 -0.08 8.03
C ILE A 154 2.06 -0.43 8.88
N SER A 155 2.02 -0.09 10.17
CA SER A 155 3.01 -0.42 11.19
C SER A 155 2.53 -1.57 12.07
N ASP A 156 3.38 -2.02 13.00
CA ASP A 156 2.96 -2.87 14.12
C ASP A 156 2.29 -4.21 13.73
N PHE A 157 2.80 -4.84 12.68
CA PHE A 157 2.57 -6.27 12.41
C PHE A 157 2.92 -7.19 13.61
N GLY A 158 3.64 -6.62 14.60
CA GLY A 158 3.97 -7.11 15.94
C GLY A 158 2.85 -7.71 16.80
N ALA A 159 1.58 -7.47 16.48
CA ALA A 159 0.44 -8.05 17.20
C ALA A 159 0.01 -9.42 16.66
N ALA A 160 0.61 -9.86 15.54
CA ALA A 160 0.37 -11.15 14.91
C ALA A 160 0.62 -12.31 15.88
N ILE A 161 1.42 -12.12 16.94
CA ILE A 161 2.00 -13.23 17.69
C ILE A 161 1.50 -13.36 19.14
N ILE A 162 0.60 -12.50 19.63
CA ILE A 162 -0.09 -12.73 20.92
C ILE A 162 -1.28 -13.70 20.75
N GLY A 163 -1.00 -14.87 20.16
CA GLY A 163 -1.93 -15.96 19.89
C GLY A 163 -1.54 -17.24 20.65
N SER A 164 -1.53 -17.19 21.98
CA SER A 164 -1.49 -18.38 22.85
C SER A 164 -2.49 -18.20 24.01
N PRO A 165 -3.02 -19.32 24.55
CA PRO A 165 -4.37 -19.41 25.15
C PRO A 165 -4.54 -18.77 26.54
N ASP A 166 -3.52 -18.10 27.08
CA ASP A 166 -3.63 -17.37 28.35
C ASP A 166 -4.05 -15.90 28.12
N ARG A 167 -5.03 -15.69 27.24
CA ARG A 167 -5.79 -14.43 27.18
C ARG A 167 -6.76 -14.39 28.35
N THR A 168 -6.21 -14.27 29.56
CA THR A 168 -6.95 -13.54 30.60
C THR A 168 -7.24 -12.18 29.98
N LEU A 169 -8.52 -11.95 29.65
CA LEU A 169 -9.07 -10.68 29.23
C LEU A 169 -8.54 -9.57 30.15
N VAL A 170 -7.41 -8.97 29.78
CA VAL A 170 -7.01 -7.70 30.36
C VAL A 170 -7.85 -6.67 29.64
N LEU A 171 -9.07 -6.52 30.14
CA LEU A 171 -10.05 -5.46 29.86
C LEU A 171 -9.48 -4.03 30.06
N GLY A 172 -8.16 -3.87 30.28
CA GLY A 172 -7.46 -2.63 30.51
C GLY A 172 -6.24 -2.37 29.62
N ILE A 173 -5.95 -3.20 28.60
CA ILE A 173 -4.84 -2.97 27.66
C ILE A 173 -5.39 -2.95 26.23
N GLY A 174 -5.81 -1.78 25.76
CA GLY A 174 -6.30 -1.54 24.40
C GLY A 174 -7.82 -1.44 24.26
N SER A 175 -8.28 -0.66 23.27
CA SER A 175 -9.70 -0.51 22.97
C SER A 175 -10.16 -1.70 22.11
N PRO A 176 -11.08 -2.57 22.59
CA PRO A 176 -11.59 -3.70 21.83
C PRO A 176 -12.44 -3.28 20.62
N ALA A 177 -12.63 -1.98 20.41
CA ALA A 177 -13.51 -1.42 19.40
C ALA A 177 -13.22 -1.88 17.95
N TYR A 178 -11.98 -2.28 17.65
CA TYR A 178 -11.57 -2.78 16.32
C TYR A 178 -11.46 -4.31 16.26
N MET A 179 -11.64 -5.02 17.37
CA MET A 179 -11.51 -6.48 17.41
C MET A 179 -12.69 -7.14 16.70
N SER A 180 -12.39 -8.24 16.00
CA SER A 180 -13.41 -9.07 15.38
C SER A 180 -14.23 -9.87 16.39
N PRO A 181 -15.45 -10.34 16.03
CA PRO A 181 -16.24 -11.23 16.85
C PRO A 181 -15.48 -12.50 17.24
N GLU A 182 -14.58 -12.98 16.37
CA GLU A 182 -13.75 -14.16 16.62
C GLU A 182 -12.66 -13.87 17.66
N GLN A 183 -12.04 -12.69 17.61
CA GLN A 183 -11.03 -12.25 18.59
C GLN A 183 -11.61 -12.10 19.99
N VAL A 184 -12.78 -11.48 20.13
CA VAL A 184 -13.41 -11.28 21.45
C VAL A 184 -14.00 -12.57 22.03
N LYS A 185 -14.28 -13.57 21.18
CA LYS A 185 -14.73 -14.91 21.58
C LYS A 185 -13.58 -15.92 21.76
N ASP A 186 -12.34 -15.47 21.58
CA ASP A 186 -11.13 -16.32 21.62
C ASP A 186 -11.24 -17.57 20.70
N ARG A 187 -11.77 -17.37 19.50
CA ARG A 187 -11.85 -18.40 18.46
C ARG A 187 -10.58 -18.40 17.62
N ALA A 188 -10.38 -19.49 16.87
CA ALA A 188 -9.33 -19.53 15.86
C ALA A 188 -9.47 -18.36 14.89
N LEU A 189 -8.36 -17.67 14.63
CA LEU A 189 -8.29 -16.48 13.80
C LEU A 189 -7.67 -16.82 12.45
N ASP A 190 -8.26 -16.30 11.38
CA ASP A 190 -7.69 -16.25 10.03
C ASP A 190 -7.59 -14.79 9.56
N HIS A 191 -7.22 -14.57 8.31
CA HIS A 191 -7.12 -13.22 7.72
C HIS A 191 -8.44 -12.45 7.69
N GLN A 192 -9.59 -13.14 7.82
CA GLN A 192 -10.89 -12.47 7.88
C GLN A 192 -11.06 -11.68 9.18
N THR A 193 -10.24 -11.93 10.21
CA THR A 193 -10.18 -11.06 11.39
C THR A 193 -9.72 -9.65 11.04
N ASP A 194 -8.70 -9.53 10.19
CA ASP A 194 -8.14 -8.24 9.78
C ASP A 194 -9.08 -7.53 8.80
N ILE A 195 -9.81 -8.28 7.96
CA ILE A 195 -10.86 -7.74 7.10
C ILE A 195 -11.94 -7.04 7.94
N TYR A 196 -12.39 -7.68 9.03
CA TYR A 196 -13.34 -7.06 9.94
C TYR A 196 -12.78 -5.78 10.56
N SER A 197 -11.57 -5.84 11.10
CA SER A 197 -10.93 -4.69 11.74
C SER A 197 -10.72 -3.53 10.76
N LEU A 198 -10.34 -3.82 9.51
CA LEU A 198 -10.25 -2.80 8.46
C LEU A 198 -11.62 -2.23 8.09
N GLY A 199 -12.68 -3.04 8.13
CA GLY A 199 -14.07 -2.59 7.99
C GLY A 199 -14.46 -1.58 9.09
N VAL A 200 -14.07 -1.83 10.34
CA VAL A 200 -14.26 -0.89 11.45
C VAL A 200 -13.48 0.41 11.22
N VAL A 201 -12.23 0.33 10.78
CA VAL A 201 -11.42 1.51 10.42
C VAL A 201 -12.10 2.31 9.31
N MET A 202 -12.56 1.65 8.25
CA MET A 202 -13.28 2.29 7.15
C MET A 202 -14.55 2.99 7.64
N TYR A 203 -15.35 2.32 8.49
CA TYR A 203 -16.54 2.92 9.10
C TYR A 203 -16.20 4.23 9.83
N GLN A 204 -15.14 4.21 10.65
CA GLN A 204 -14.77 5.37 11.44
C GLN A 204 -14.19 6.50 10.59
N LEU A 205 -13.37 6.20 9.59
CA LEU A 205 -12.86 7.23 8.67
C LEU A 205 -13.97 7.89 7.84
N LEU A 206 -15.04 7.15 7.55
CA LEU A 206 -16.19 7.69 6.83
C LEU A 206 -17.09 8.58 7.69
N THR A 207 -17.24 8.25 8.98
CA THR A 207 -18.29 8.81 9.86
C THR A 207 -17.77 9.64 11.04
N GLY A 208 -16.49 9.48 11.40
CA GLY A 208 -15.87 10.06 12.59
C GLY A 208 -16.29 9.38 13.90
N GLN A 209 -16.98 8.24 13.81
CA GLN A 209 -17.51 7.52 14.96
C GLN A 209 -17.18 6.03 14.85
N LEU A 210 -16.97 5.38 15.99
CA LEU A 210 -16.90 3.91 16.03
C LEU A 210 -18.28 3.30 15.75
N PRO A 211 -18.34 2.12 15.11
CA PRO A 211 -19.60 1.44 14.83
C PRO A 211 -20.32 0.98 16.10
N PHE A 212 -19.55 0.68 17.15
CA PHE A 212 -20.03 0.25 18.45
C PHE A 212 -19.44 1.14 19.54
N GLN A 213 -20.30 1.59 20.45
CA GLN A 213 -19.93 2.44 21.57
C GLN A 213 -20.68 1.97 22.81
N ALA A 214 -19.94 1.77 23.89
CA ALA A 214 -20.52 1.37 25.15
C ALA A 214 -19.78 2.02 26.33
N ARG A 215 -20.45 2.06 27.49
CA ARG A 215 -19.91 2.68 28.71
C ARG A 215 -18.87 1.81 29.41
N ASN A 216 -18.87 0.52 29.13
CA ASN A 216 -17.91 -0.44 29.65
C ASN A 216 -17.54 -1.45 28.57
N SER A 217 -16.42 -2.13 28.78
CA SER A 217 -15.87 -3.07 27.81
C SER A 217 -16.71 -4.34 27.61
N TYR A 218 -17.48 -4.78 28.62
CA TYR A 218 -18.38 -5.94 28.48
C TYR A 218 -19.52 -5.66 27.50
N ASP A 219 -20.16 -4.50 27.63
CA ASP A 219 -21.22 -4.07 26.72
C ASP A 219 -20.68 -3.85 25.29
N LEU A 220 -19.45 -3.35 25.17
CA LEU A 220 -18.81 -3.18 23.86
C LEU A 220 -18.56 -4.54 23.19
N VAL A 221 -18.04 -5.51 23.93
CA VAL A 221 -17.89 -6.89 23.44
C VAL A 221 -19.24 -7.50 23.06
N TYR A 222 -20.28 -7.29 23.87
CA TYR A 222 -21.62 -7.75 23.52
C TYR A 222 -22.12 -7.13 22.21
N GLN A 223 -21.89 -5.83 21.99
CA GLN A 223 -22.25 -5.16 20.74
C GLN A 223 -21.48 -5.72 19.54
N ILE A 224 -20.15 -5.90 19.66
CA ILE A 224 -19.31 -6.51 18.60
C ILE A 224 -19.86 -7.88 18.21
N ILE A 225 -20.31 -8.68 19.18
CA ILE A 225 -20.80 -10.03 18.93
C ILE A 225 -22.23 -10.05 18.36
N ASN A 226 -23.10 -9.16 18.81
CA ASN A 226 -24.56 -9.30 18.62
C ASN A 226 -25.23 -8.13 17.90
N ALA A 227 -24.74 -6.89 18.03
CA ALA A 227 -25.41 -5.70 17.52
C ALA A 227 -25.05 -5.41 16.05
N GLU A 228 -25.99 -4.87 15.29
CA GLU A 228 -25.72 -4.36 13.94
C GLU A 228 -25.31 -2.88 14.03
N PRO A 229 -24.24 -2.45 13.32
CA PRO A 229 -23.86 -1.05 13.31
C PRO A 229 -24.88 -0.22 12.52
N ARG A 230 -24.95 1.08 12.82
CA ARG A 230 -25.68 2.01 11.95
C ARG A 230 -25.03 2.03 10.57
N ARG A 231 -25.77 2.39 9.53
CA ARG A 231 -25.16 2.56 8.20
C ARG A 231 -24.35 3.85 8.15
N PRO A 232 -23.13 3.87 7.58
CA PRO A 232 -22.37 5.11 7.40
C PRO A 232 -23.18 6.26 6.79
N SER A 233 -23.98 5.99 5.75
CA SER A 233 -24.85 6.99 5.10
C SER A 233 -25.89 7.64 6.00
N SER A 234 -26.27 6.97 7.11
CA SER A 234 -27.18 7.56 8.11
C SER A 234 -26.52 8.63 8.98
N LEU A 235 -25.18 8.64 9.04
CA LEU A 235 -24.38 9.62 9.77
C LEU A 235 -23.78 10.69 8.84
N ARG A 236 -23.49 10.33 7.59
CA ARG A 236 -22.96 11.22 6.55
C ARG A 236 -23.64 10.90 5.22
N SER A 237 -24.67 11.68 4.86
CA SER A 237 -25.56 11.42 3.72
C SER A 237 -24.88 11.42 2.34
N GLU A 238 -23.68 12.00 2.23
CA GLU A 238 -22.87 11.97 1.00
C GLU A 238 -22.29 10.58 0.69
N ILE A 239 -22.30 9.66 1.66
CA ILE A 239 -21.76 8.31 1.49
C ILE A 239 -22.68 7.49 0.57
N PRO A 240 -22.16 6.94 -0.54
CA PRO A 240 -22.95 6.09 -1.42
C PRO A 240 -23.39 4.79 -0.74
N ALA A 241 -24.57 4.28 -1.11
CA ALA A 241 -25.08 2.99 -0.63
C ALA A 241 -24.13 1.81 -0.94
N ALA A 242 -23.32 1.91 -1.99
CA ALA A 242 -22.26 0.93 -2.28
C ALA A 242 -21.23 0.83 -1.14
N LEU A 243 -20.83 1.96 -0.54
CA LEU A 243 -19.90 1.95 0.59
C LEU A 243 -20.56 1.44 1.88
N ASP A 244 -21.85 1.68 2.09
CA ASP A 244 -22.59 1.04 3.19
C ASP A 244 -22.54 -0.49 3.06
N ALA A 245 -22.78 -1.02 1.86
CA ALA A 245 -22.77 -2.45 1.59
C ALA A 245 -21.36 -3.05 1.80
N ILE A 246 -20.32 -2.37 1.33
CA ILE A 246 -18.92 -2.79 1.52
C ILE A 246 -18.55 -2.83 3.01
N VAL A 247 -18.88 -1.78 3.77
CA VAL A 247 -18.60 -1.73 5.21
C VAL A 247 -19.37 -2.82 5.95
N ALA A 248 -20.66 -3.00 5.64
CA ALA A 248 -21.48 -4.05 6.25
C ALA A 248 -20.93 -5.45 5.94
N ARG A 249 -20.47 -5.70 4.71
CA ARG A 249 -19.88 -6.98 4.30
C ARG A 249 -18.55 -7.23 4.98
N ALA A 250 -17.65 -6.25 5.02
CA ALA A 250 -16.37 -6.35 5.71
C ALA A 250 -16.55 -6.62 7.22
N MET A 251 -17.55 -5.98 7.84
CA MET A 251 -17.88 -6.16 9.26
C MET A 251 -18.88 -7.28 9.55
N SER A 252 -19.19 -8.16 8.59
CA SER A 252 -20.14 -9.25 8.82
C SER A 252 -19.64 -10.16 9.94
N LYS A 253 -20.51 -10.53 10.88
CA LYS A 253 -20.21 -11.52 11.93
C LYS A 253 -20.16 -12.96 11.40
N GLN A 254 -20.76 -13.19 10.24
CA GLN A 254 -20.79 -14.48 9.55
C GLN A 254 -19.61 -14.51 8.56
N LEU A 255 -18.67 -15.43 8.77
CA LEU A 255 -17.44 -15.55 7.98
C LEU A 255 -17.72 -15.89 6.50
N ASP A 256 -18.75 -16.69 6.24
CA ASP A 256 -19.19 -17.04 4.88
C ASP A 256 -19.80 -15.86 4.10
N VAL A 257 -20.28 -14.84 4.81
CA VAL A 257 -20.77 -13.58 4.22
C VAL A 257 -19.64 -12.54 4.12
N ARG A 258 -18.71 -12.53 5.09
CA ARG A 258 -17.55 -11.64 5.11
C ARG A 258 -16.70 -11.89 3.86
N TYR A 259 -15.96 -10.87 3.41
CA TYR A 259 -15.04 -11.03 2.29
C TYR A 259 -14.09 -12.20 2.53
N THR A 260 -14.06 -13.16 1.61
CA THR A 260 -13.20 -14.34 1.74
C THR A 260 -11.75 -14.01 1.37
N SER A 261 -11.51 -12.97 0.58
CA SER A 261 -10.18 -12.53 0.18
C SER A 261 -10.03 -11.01 0.15
N TRP A 262 -8.80 -10.54 0.34
CA TRP A 262 -8.44 -9.12 0.16
C TRP A 262 -8.65 -8.63 -1.27
N SER A 263 -8.47 -9.52 -2.24
CA SER A 263 -8.72 -9.23 -3.66
C SER A 263 -10.17 -8.81 -3.89
N GLU A 264 -11.12 -9.55 -3.33
CA GLU A 264 -12.56 -9.28 -3.44
C GLU A 264 -12.93 -7.95 -2.76
N PHE A 265 -12.42 -7.69 -1.56
CA PHE A 265 -12.65 -6.41 -0.87
C PHE A 265 -12.10 -5.22 -1.69
N GLY A 266 -10.86 -5.33 -2.19
CA GLY A 266 -10.28 -4.28 -3.05
C GLY A 266 -11.03 -4.07 -4.36
N HIS A 267 -11.60 -5.14 -4.94
CA HIS A 267 -12.41 -5.07 -6.16
C HIS A 267 -13.68 -4.26 -5.94
N ASP A 268 -14.44 -4.54 -4.87
CA ASP A 268 -15.67 -3.80 -4.57
C ASP A 268 -15.40 -2.31 -4.30
N LEU A 269 -14.29 -1.98 -3.63
CA LEU A 269 -13.84 -0.59 -3.45
C LEU A 269 -13.57 0.10 -4.80
N THR A 270 -12.95 -0.62 -5.74
CA THR A 270 -12.67 -0.10 -7.08
C THR A 270 -13.96 0.17 -7.86
N LEU A 271 -14.94 -0.73 -7.78
CA LEU A 271 -16.25 -0.55 -8.41
C LEU A 271 -17.01 0.64 -7.81
N ALA A 272 -17.03 0.76 -6.48
CA ALA A 272 -17.69 1.86 -5.78
C ALA A 272 -17.07 3.22 -6.16
N PHE A 273 -15.75 3.28 -6.35
CA PHE A 273 -15.07 4.50 -6.78
C PHE A 273 -15.39 4.88 -8.24
N ARG A 274 -15.40 3.91 -9.17
CA ARG A 274 -15.72 4.15 -10.59
C ARG A 274 -17.14 4.71 -10.76
N GLY A 275 -18.10 4.22 -9.99
CA GLY A 275 -19.48 4.72 -9.99
C GLY A 275 -19.61 6.21 -9.64
N ARG A 276 -18.67 6.77 -8.86
CA ARG A 276 -18.67 8.18 -8.43
C ARG A 276 -17.98 9.13 -9.42
N ARG A 277 -17.08 8.61 -10.25
CA ARG A 277 -16.28 9.43 -11.18
C ARG A 277 -17.04 9.94 -12.40
N LEU A 278 -18.31 9.54 -12.57
CA LEU A 278 -19.23 10.20 -13.49
C LEU A 278 -19.51 11.67 -13.07
N SER A 279 -19.07 12.14 -11.90
CA SER A 279 -19.34 13.49 -11.40
C SER A 279 -18.16 14.31 -10.82
N VAL A 280 -16.88 13.94 -11.05
CA VAL A 280 -15.71 14.71 -10.55
C VAL A 280 -14.70 14.98 -11.68
N PRO A 281 -14.07 16.17 -11.79
CA PRO A 281 -13.15 16.51 -12.88
C PRO A 281 -11.94 15.57 -13.00
N ALA A 282 -11.62 15.20 -14.25
CA ALA A 282 -10.71 14.11 -14.63
C ALA A 282 -9.19 14.43 -14.54
N GLU A 283 -8.75 15.36 -13.69
CA GLU A 283 -7.39 15.93 -13.77
C GLU A 283 -6.31 15.21 -12.94
N ARG A 284 -6.66 14.33 -12.00
CA ARG A 284 -5.70 13.44 -11.32
C ARG A 284 -6.21 12.00 -11.31
N MET A 285 -5.51 11.10 -12.00
CA MET A 285 -5.75 9.65 -11.86
C MET A 285 -5.45 9.22 -10.43
N ALA A 286 -6.42 8.57 -9.79
CA ALA A 286 -6.22 8.01 -8.47
C ALA A 286 -5.23 6.84 -8.56
N ASP A 287 -4.46 6.63 -7.49
CA ASP A 287 -3.39 5.66 -7.46
C ASP A 287 -3.85 4.21 -7.77
N PHE A 288 -5.06 3.84 -7.33
CA PHE A 288 -5.64 2.55 -7.68
C PHE A 288 -5.94 2.42 -9.18
N GLU A 289 -6.32 3.50 -9.88
CA GLU A 289 -6.58 3.46 -11.32
C GLU A 289 -5.30 3.27 -12.11
N LYS A 290 -4.22 3.92 -11.67
CA LYS A 290 -2.89 3.72 -12.24
C LYS A 290 -2.47 2.26 -12.06
N PHE A 291 -2.64 1.71 -10.85
CA PHE A 291 -2.34 0.33 -10.53
C PHE A 291 -3.11 -0.66 -11.43
N GLU A 292 -4.44 -0.56 -11.47
CA GLU A 292 -5.29 -1.44 -12.30
C GLU A 292 -4.98 -1.29 -13.79
N ARG A 293 -4.67 -0.07 -14.24
CA ARG A 293 -4.28 0.19 -15.63
C ARG A 293 -2.97 -0.51 -15.96
N LEU A 294 -1.94 -0.38 -15.13
CA LEU A 294 -0.65 -1.06 -15.36
C LEU A 294 -0.79 -2.57 -15.35
N ARG A 295 -1.53 -3.10 -14.37
CA ARG A 295 -1.81 -4.54 -14.28
C ARG A 295 -2.53 -5.10 -15.51
N SER A 296 -3.25 -4.27 -16.26
CA SER A 296 -3.94 -4.68 -17.49
C SER A 296 -3.02 -4.79 -18.72
N PHE A 297 -1.79 -4.27 -18.66
CA PHE A 297 -0.87 -4.32 -19.81
C PHE A 297 -0.04 -5.60 -19.80
N GLY A 298 0.14 -6.19 -20.99
CA GLY A 298 0.96 -7.39 -21.16
C GLY A 298 2.39 -7.23 -20.61
N PHE A 299 2.95 -6.01 -20.71
CA PHE A 299 4.28 -5.68 -20.16
C PHE A 299 4.43 -5.99 -18.67
N PHE A 300 3.38 -5.84 -17.87
CA PHE A 300 3.44 -6.02 -16.41
C PHE A 300 2.97 -7.40 -15.94
N THR A 301 2.84 -8.38 -16.85
CA THR A 301 2.28 -9.70 -16.52
C THR A 301 3.11 -10.45 -15.46
N GLU A 302 4.44 -10.35 -15.53
CA GLU A 302 5.35 -10.99 -14.57
C GLU A 302 5.66 -10.13 -13.34
N PHE A 303 5.10 -8.92 -13.25
CA PHE A 303 5.33 -8.03 -12.13
C PHE A 303 4.41 -8.39 -10.96
N SER A 304 4.98 -8.45 -9.76
CA SER A 304 4.21 -8.54 -8.52
C SER A 304 3.45 -7.25 -8.23
N GLU A 305 2.40 -7.33 -7.40
CA GLU A 305 1.66 -6.13 -6.99
C GLU A 305 2.55 -5.08 -6.30
N ALA A 306 3.55 -5.52 -5.52
CA ALA A 306 4.49 -4.63 -4.87
C ALA A 306 5.34 -3.83 -5.88
N GLU A 307 5.76 -4.48 -6.96
CA GLU A 307 6.51 -3.84 -8.05
C GLU A 307 5.63 -2.90 -8.85
N ILE A 308 4.38 -3.27 -9.15
CA ILE A 308 3.43 -2.36 -9.82
C ILE A 308 3.21 -1.10 -8.98
N TRP A 309 3.04 -1.24 -7.65
CA TRP A 309 2.95 -0.08 -6.77
C TRP A 309 4.20 0.79 -6.75
N GLU A 310 5.37 0.15 -6.80
CA GLU A 310 6.63 0.86 -6.95
C GLU A 310 6.62 1.72 -8.22
N VAL A 311 6.20 1.15 -9.35
CA VAL A 311 6.04 1.85 -10.64
C VAL A 311 5.05 2.99 -10.55
N VAL A 312 3.89 2.79 -9.92
CA VAL A 312 2.89 3.85 -9.70
C VAL A 312 3.52 5.03 -8.94
N ARG A 313 4.38 4.76 -7.96
CA ARG A 313 5.02 5.79 -7.12
C ARG A 313 6.03 6.65 -7.90
N PHE A 314 6.86 6.05 -8.73
CA PHE A 314 7.92 6.78 -9.45
C PHE A 314 7.54 7.22 -10.88
N SER A 315 6.36 6.86 -11.36
CA SER A 315 5.86 7.27 -12.68
C SER A 315 5.12 8.62 -12.66
N LYS A 316 5.18 9.34 -13.77
CA LYS A 316 4.43 10.58 -13.99
C LYS A 316 3.34 10.35 -15.02
N TRP A 317 2.10 10.73 -14.70
CA TRP A 317 0.94 10.54 -15.56
C TRP A 317 0.49 11.88 -16.14
N SER A 318 0.21 11.92 -17.44
CA SER A 318 -0.23 13.13 -18.15
C SER A 318 -1.27 12.82 -19.22
N ARG A 319 -2.02 13.85 -19.63
CA ARG A 319 -2.90 13.82 -20.80
C ARG A 319 -2.33 14.77 -21.84
N VAL A 320 -2.34 14.35 -23.11
CA VAL A 320 -1.89 15.15 -24.25
C VAL A 320 -2.99 15.21 -25.31
N ALA A 321 -3.07 16.34 -26.00
CA ALA A 321 -4.05 16.57 -27.06
C ALA A 321 -3.56 16.00 -28.41
N PRO A 322 -4.44 15.74 -29.37
CA PRO A 322 -4.07 15.40 -30.74
C PRO A 322 -3.04 16.37 -31.32
N GLY A 323 -2.05 15.85 -32.05
CA GLY A 323 -0.98 16.63 -32.67
C GLY A 323 0.20 16.97 -31.74
N THR A 324 0.12 16.65 -30.45
CA THR A 324 1.24 16.86 -29.52
C THR A 324 2.40 15.93 -29.88
N VAL A 325 3.59 16.49 -30.09
CA VAL A 325 4.84 15.73 -30.24
C VAL A 325 5.33 15.33 -28.85
N ILE A 326 5.47 14.03 -28.62
CA ILE A 326 5.84 13.43 -27.33
C ILE A 326 7.33 13.11 -27.29
N ILE A 327 7.85 12.62 -28.42
CA ILE A 327 9.28 12.36 -28.66
C ILE A 327 9.62 12.98 -30.01
N SER A 328 10.74 13.69 -30.09
CA SER A 328 11.28 14.18 -31.36
C SER A 328 12.47 13.32 -31.81
N ASP A 329 12.56 13.08 -33.12
CA ASP A 329 13.69 12.42 -33.76
C ASP A 329 14.99 13.22 -33.57
N GLY A 330 16.09 12.53 -33.27
CA GLY A 330 17.41 13.14 -33.09
C GLY A 330 17.67 13.78 -31.72
N GLU A 331 16.69 13.83 -30.81
CA GLU A 331 16.90 14.30 -29.45
C GLU A 331 17.59 13.24 -28.58
N VAL A 332 18.33 13.65 -27.55
CA VAL A 332 18.78 12.72 -26.50
C VAL A 332 17.60 12.46 -25.57
N GLY A 333 17.32 11.19 -25.30
CA GLY A 333 16.31 10.80 -24.33
C GLY A 333 16.92 10.27 -23.04
N ASP A 334 16.21 10.46 -21.93
CA ASP A 334 16.54 9.89 -20.60
C ASP A 334 15.34 9.20 -19.95
N CYS A 335 14.23 9.04 -20.68
CA CYS A 335 12.96 8.52 -20.19
C CYS A 335 12.26 7.65 -21.24
N PHE A 336 11.22 6.95 -20.82
CA PHE A 336 10.37 6.15 -21.69
C PHE A 336 8.91 6.24 -21.21
N TYR A 337 8.01 5.75 -22.05
CA TYR A 337 6.58 5.97 -21.90
C TYR A 337 5.78 4.69 -22.10
N PHE A 338 4.58 4.67 -21.54
CA PHE A 338 3.50 3.76 -21.90
C PHE A 338 2.28 4.56 -22.33
N LEU A 339 1.64 4.10 -23.40
CA LEU A 339 0.35 4.64 -23.83
C LEU A 339 -0.77 4.01 -23.01
N ALA A 340 -1.39 4.76 -22.12
CA ALA A 340 -2.46 4.23 -21.28
C ALA A 340 -3.81 4.22 -21.99
N GLU A 341 -4.13 5.28 -22.74
CA GLU A 341 -5.34 5.44 -23.53
C GLU A 341 -5.03 6.30 -24.75
N GLY A 342 -5.73 6.08 -25.87
CA GLY A 342 -5.56 6.82 -27.11
C GLY A 342 -4.70 6.10 -28.14
N GLU A 343 -4.35 6.80 -29.21
CA GLU A 343 -3.54 6.32 -30.33
C GLU A 343 -2.41 7.31 -30.64
N LEU A 344 -1.22 6.79 -30.93
CA LEU A 344 -0.06 7.58 -31.35
C LEU A 344 0.44 7.09 -32.71
N LYS A 345 1.09 7.96 -33.46
CA LYS A 345 1.85 7.60 -34.66
C LYS A 345 3.34 7.76 -34.44
N VAL A 346 4.11 6.83 -35.00
CA VAL A 346 5.57 6.87 -35.04
C VAL A 346 5.99 7.28 -36.45
N LEU A 347 6.79 8.35 -36.57
CA LEU A 347 7.20 8.93 -37.84
C LEU A 347 8.73 8.97 -37.93
N LYS A 348 9.28 8.66 -39.11
CA LYS A 348 10.69 8.90 -39.42
C LYS A 348 10.81 9.65 -40.73
N ASN A 349 11.43 10.83 -40.70
CA ASN A 349 11.52 11.72 -41.86
C ASN A 349 10.13 11.99 -42.50
N GLY A 350 9.09 12.11 -41.67
CA GLY A 350 7.71 12.30 -42.11
C GLY A 350 6.98 11.05 -42.63
N MET A 351 7.66 9.90 -42.76
CA MET A 351 7.03 8.64 -43.14
C MET A 351 6.48 7.90 -41.92
N LEU A 352 5.25 7.40 -42.01
CA LEU A 352 4.62 6.59 -40.97
C LEU A 352 5.33 5.24 -40.86
N LEU A 353 5.93 4.97 -39.70
CA LEU A 353 6.57 3.70 -39.39
C LEU A 353 5.61 2.75 -38.67
N ASP A 354 4.87 3.28 -37.70
CA ASP A 354 4.01 2.48 -36.84
C ASP A 354 2.87 3.28 -36.22
N LEU A 355 1.87 2.55 -35.71
CA LEU A 355 0.78 3.09 -34.90
C LEU A 355 0.81 2.42 -33.53
N LEU A 356 0.89 3.22 -32.47
CA LEU A 356 0.90 2.72 -31.10
C LEU A 356 -0.50 2.81 -30.50
N THR A 357 -0.88 1.77 -29.77
CA THR A 357 -2.17 1.57 -29.12
C THR A 357 -2.00 1.34 -27.60
N SER A 358 -3.12 1.34 -26.88
CA SER A 358 -3.12 1.22 -25.41
C SER A 358 -2.37 -0.02 -24.94
N GLY A 359 -1.47 0.18 -23.96
CA GLY A 359 -0.63 -0.84 -23.36
C GLY A 359 0.79 -0.92 -23.94
N GLU A 360 1.07 -0.25 -25.05
CA GLU A 360 2.39 -0.30 -25.68
C GLU A 360 3.42 0.62 -24.98
N CYS A 361 4.64 0.11 -24.86
CA CYS A 361 5.81 0.81 -24.33
C CYS A 361 6.59 1.46 -25.48
N PHE A 362 7.05 2.71 -25.33
CA PHE A 362 7.85 3.39 -26.35
C PHE A 362 8.91 4.33 -25.76
N GLY A 363 9.96 4.55 -26.53
CA GLY A 363 11.11 5.36 -26.10
C GLY A 363 12.04 4.62 -25.14
N GLU A 364 11.85 3.32 -24.92
CA GLU A 364 12.67 2.48 -24.05
C GLU A 364 14.14 2.45 -24.45
N MET A 365 14.43 2.62 -25.74
CA MET A 365 15.78 2.65 -26.30
C MET A 365 16.68 3.76 -25.74
N ALA A 366 16.09 4.85 -25.24
CA ALA A 366 16.84 5.91 -24.56
C ALA A 366 17.40 5.49 -23.20
N VAL A 367 16.80 4.47 -22.57
CA VAL A 367 17.19 3.99 -21.24
C VAL A 367 18.01 2.70 -21.31
N ILE A 368 17.74 1.83 -22.28
CA ILE A 368 18.46 0.55 -22.45
C ILE A 368 19.61 0.61 -23.47
N GLY A 369 19.64 1.65 -24.32
CA GLY A 369 20.67 1.86 -25.33
C GLY A 369 22.00 2.36 -24.76
N LYS A 370 22.92 2.74 -25.66
CA LYS A 370 24.17 3.40 -25.25
C LYS A 370 23.84 4.75 -24.58
N PRO A 371 24.66 5.20 -23.61
CA PRO A 371 24.52 6.56 -23.07
C PRO A 371 24.47 7.60 -24.19
N ASN A 372 23.57 8.58 -24.09
CA ASN A 372 23.33 9.62 -25.10
C ASN A 372 22.86 9.09 -26.47
N SER A 373 22.21 7.92 -26.51
CA SER A 373 21.55 7.46 -27.73
C SER A 373 20.48 8.46 -28.16
N LEU A 374 20.51 8.83 -29.44
CA LEU A 374 19.51 9.69 -30.03
C LEU A 374 18.20 8.92 -30.24
N ARG A 375 17.08 9.60 -30.02
CA ARG A 375 15.75 9.12 -30.40
C ARG A 375 15.74 8.88 -31.90
N GLY A 376 15.16 7.76 -32.31
CA GLY A 376 15.21 7.31 -33.71
C GLY A 376 14.02 7.72 -34.56
N ALA A 377 12.96 8.29 -33.98
CA ALA A 377 11.71 8.64 -34.65
C ALA A 377 10.92 9.66 -33.81
N ASP A 378 10.06 10.42 -34.47
CA ASP A 378 9.05 11.24 -33.81
C ASP A 378 7.91 10.35 -33.32
N VAL A 379 7.34 10.67 -32.16
CA VAL A 379 6.09 10.06 -31.67
C VAL A 379 5.08 11.17 -31.43
N VAL A 380 3.94 11.10 -32.11
CA VAL A 380 2.93 12.18 -32.11
C VAL A 380 1.57 11.61 -31.77
N ALA A 381 0.82 12.30 -30.91
CA ALA A 381 -0.54 11.92 -30.57
C ALA A 381 -1.49 12.07 -31.76
N LEU A 382 -2.23 11.00 -32.08
CA LEU A 382 -3.31 11.04 -33.08
C LEU A 382 -4.64 11.45 -32.45
N THR A 383 -4.91 10.95 -31.24
CA THR A 383 -6.09 11.27 -30.45
C THR A 383 -5.69 12.00 -29.17
N ASP A 384 -6.68 12.37 -28.35
CA ASP A 384 -6.41 12.57 -26.93
C ASP A 384 -5.75 11.30 -26.39
N ALA A 385 -4.62 11.45 -25.71
CA ALA A 385 -3.87 10.34 -25.18
C ALA A 385 -3.52 10.54 -23.71
N LYS A 386 -3.55 9.45 -22.94
CA LYS A 386 -3.02 9.41 -21.57
C LYS A 386 -1.71 8.66 -21.58
N LEU A 387 -0.68 9.25 -20.99
CA LEU A 387 0.67 8.73 -20.99
C LEU A 387 1.13 8.49 -19.56
N MET A 388 1.84 7.38 -19.36
CA MET A 388 2.70 7.18 -18.18
C MET A 388 4.15 7.34 -18.62
N MET A 389 4.87 8.29 -18.01
CA MET A 389 6.31 8.50 -18.21
C MET A 389 7.10 7.96 -17.03
N ILE A 390 8.21 7.28 -17.33
CA ILE A 390 9.19 6.83 -16.35
C ILE A 390 10.57 7.37 -16.74
N ALA A 391 11.21 8.06 -15.81
CA ALA A 391 12.60 8.50 -15.98
C ALA A 391 13.55 7.30 -15.84
N GLY A 392 14.59 7.26 -16.67
CA GLY A 392 15.61 6.21 -16.62
C GLY A 392 16.32 6.17 -15.27
N THR A 393 16.56 7.33 -14.65
CA THR A 393 17.11 7.44 -13.28
C THR A 393 16.19 6.82 -12.24
N ALA A 394 14.88 7.09 -12.31
CA ALA A 394 13.90 6.48 -11.41
C ALA A 394 13.86 4.95 -11.54
N LEU A 395 13.99 4.44 -12.77
CA LEU A 395 14.15 3.00 -12.99
C LEU A 395 15.44 2.49 -12.34
N GLN A 396 16.58 3.17 -12.51
CA GLN A 396 17.85 2.76 -11.85
C GLN A 396 17.76 2.75 -10.33
N GLU A 397 16.97 3.64 -9.72
CA GLU A 397 16.80 3.73 -8.27
C GLU A 397 15.76 2.74 -7.72
N SER A 398 14.96 2.09 -8.56
CA SER A 398 13.92 1.13 -8.14
C SER A 398 14.49 -0.17 -7.57
N SER A 399 13.66 -1.04 -7.00
CA SER A 399 14.08 -2.32 -6.46
C SER A 399 14.74 -3.21 -7.51
N ALA A 400 15.67 -4.08 -7.09
CA ALA A 400 16.43 -4.91 -8.01
C ALA A 400 15.54 -5.86 -8.82
N THR A 401 14.46 -6.37 -8.22
CA THR A 401 13.48 -7.23 -8.91
C THR A 401 12.66 -6.43 -9.92
N CYS A 402 12.16 -5.25 -9.54
CA CYS A 402 11.43 -4.36 -10.44
C CYS A 402 12.28 -3.99 -11.67
N ARG A 403 13.53 -3.56 -11.46
CA ARG A 403 14.48 -3.30 -12.56
C ARG A 403 14.67 -4.50 -13.46
N MET A 404 14.87 -5.68 -12.88
CA MET A 404 15.10 -6.91 -13.64
C MET A 404 13.90 -7.26 -14.52
N HIS A 405 12.67 -7.19 -13.99
CA HIS A 405 11.45 -7.41 -14.77
C HIS A 405 11.24 -6.36 -15.87
N PHE A 406 11.62 -5.09 -15.64
CA PHE A 406 11.64 -4.08 -16.71
C PHE A 406 12.58 -4.48 -17.85
N TYR A 407 13.83 -4.84 -17.54
CA TYR A 407 14.80 -5.22 -18.55
C TYR A 407 14.39 -6.47 -19.32
N GLN A 408 13.84 -7.48 -18.64
CA GLN A 408 13.27 -8.67 -19.30
C GLN A 408 12.13 -8.30 -20.25
N SER A 409 11.21 -7.44 -19.80
CA SER A 409 10.07 -7.01 -20.62
C SER A 409 10.49 -6.13 -21.79
N PHE A 410 11.52 -5.29 -21.63
CA PHE A 410 12.12 -4.55 -22.74
C PHE A 410 12.73 -5.48 -23.80
N LEU A 411 13.39 -6.57 -23.39
CA LEU A 411 13.92 -7.55 -24.34
C LEU A 411 12.80 -8.20 -25.15
N ALA A 412 11.66 -8.53 -24.53
CA ALA A 412 10.50 -9.05 -25.23
C ALA A 412 9.95 -8.03 -26.25
N VAL A 413 9.74 -6.77 -25.83
CA VAL A 413 9.28 -5.68 -26.72
C VAL A 413 10.22 -5.48 -27.91
N LEU A 414 11.53 -5.45 -27.68
CA LEU A 414 12.52 -5.30 -28.74
C LEU A 414 12.54 -6.50 -29.69
N SER A 415 12.42 -7.72 -29.15
CA SER A 415 12.34 -8.95 -29.93
C SER A 415 11.14 -8.92 -30.89
N ASP A 416 9.95 -8.55 -30.39
CA ASP A 416 8.72 -8.47 -31.18
C ASP A 416 8.80 -7.39 -32.26
N ARG A 417 9.39 -6.22 -31.93
CA ARG A 417 9.65 -5.15 -32.89
C ARG A 417 10.62 -5.56 -33.98
N LEU A 418 11.70 -6.26 -33.63
CA LEU A 418 12.69 -6.76 -34.59
C LEU A 418 12.06 -7.80 -35.52
N ALA A 419 11.28 -8.73 -34.97
CA ALA A 419 10.53 -9.71 -35.77
C ALA A 419 9.57 -9.01 -36.75
N SER A 420 8.81 -8.02 -36.27
CA SER A 420 7.88 -7.23 -37.10
C SER A 420 8.60 -6.41 -38.18
N ALA A 421 9.76 -5.83 -37.86
CA ALA A 421 10.59 -5.12 -38.82
C ALA A 421 11.13 -6.07 -39.91
N ASN A 422 11.57 -7.27 -39.54
CA ASN A 422 12.03 -8.29 -40.51
C ASN A 422 10.90 -8.71 -41.47
N VAL A 423 9.68 -8.90 -40.96
CA VAL A 423 8.51 -9.20 -41.81
C VAL A 423 8.24 -8.04 -42.78
N ARG A 424 8.27 -6.79 -42.31
CA ARG A 424 8.09 -5.60 -43.16
C ARG A 424 9.15 -5.50 -44.25
N LEU A 425 10.42 -5.80 -43.95
CA LEU A 425 11.53 -5.76 -44.91
C LEU A 425 11.43 -6.81 -46.02
N VAL A 426 10.82 -7.96 -45.74
CA VAL A 426 10.59 -9.03 -46.74
C VAL A 426 9.33 -8.76 -47.59
N SER A 427 8.49 -7.80 -47.17
CA SER A 427 7.23 -7.44 -47.85
C SER A 427 7.40 -6.32 -48.90
N PHE A 428 8.62 -5.80 -49.06
CA PHE A 428 9.06 -4.91 -50.15
C PHE A 428 10.00 -5.68 -51.09
#